data_AF-A0A6B3BDK7-F1
#
_entry.id   AF-A0A6B3BDK7-F1
#
_cell.length_a   1.000
_cell.length_b   1.000
_cell.length_c   1.000
_cell.angle_alpha   90.00
_cell.angle_beta   90.00
_cell.angle_gamma   90.00
#
_symmetry.space_group_name_H-M   'P 1'
#
loop_
_entity.id
_entity.type
_entity.pdbx_description
1 polymer ?
#
loop_
_entity_poly.entity_id
_entity_poly.type
_entity_poly.pdbx_seq_one_letter_code
_entity_poly.pdbx_strand_id
1 'polypeptide(L)' 'APAPQQPGPGSGSPAGPPPASYAAPEAPKPVAPEDDIPEADDPDLVDSALSGHELIVRELGATVVEEYTNE' A
#
# COMPACT_ATOMS: atom_id res chain seq x y z
N ALA A 1 -13.02 56.06 -54.16
CA ALA A 1 -12.08 54.96 -53.91
C ALA A 1 -11.65 55.00 -52.44
N PRO A 2 -11.45 53.85 -51.77
CA PRO A 2 -11.59 53.69 -50.32
C PRO A 2 -10.33 54.12 -49.54
N ALA A 3 -10.51 54.51 -48.27
CA ALA A 3 -9.43 54.79 -47.34
C ALA A 3 -8.83 53.48 -46.78
N PRO A 4 -7.51 53.42 -46.50
CA PRO A 4 -6.90 52.22 -45.94
C PRO A 4 -7.27 52.04 -44.47
N GLN A 5 -7.82 50.88 -44.13
CA GLN A 5 -8.05 50.46 -42.75
C GLN A 5 -6.72 49.98 -42.16
N GLN A 6 -6.22 50.67 -41.13
CA GLN A 6 -5.08 50.19 -40.34
C GLN A 6 -5.50 48.97 -39.52
N PRO A 7 -4.66 47.91 -39.44
CA PRO A 7 -4.88 46.81 -38.50
C PRO A 7 -4.69 47.36 -37.08
N GLY A 8 -5.77 47.37 -36.29
CA GLY A 8 -5.66 47.62 -34.86
C GLY A 8 -4.86 46.51 -34.19
N PRO A 9 -4.01 46.81 -33.18
CA PRO A 9 -3.31 45.77 -32.43
C PRO A 9 -4.36 44.90 -31.73
N GLY A 10 -4.44 43.63 -32.13
CA GLY A 10 -5.26 42.65 -31.46
C GLY A 10 -4.82 42.57 -30.00
N SER A 11 -5.72 42.94 -29.10
CA SER A 11 -5.54 42.80 -27.66
C SER A 11 -5.30 41.31 -27.34
N GLY A 12 -4.03 40.96 -27.12
CA GLY A 12 -3.69 39.64 -26.59
C GLY A 12 -4.33 39.48 -25.22
N SER A 13 -5.18 38.48 -25.06
CA SER A 13 -5.69 38.09 -23.75
C SER A 13 -4.50 37.82 -22.81
N PRO A 14 -4.53 38.32 -21.56
CA PRO A 14 -3.49 37.95 -20.60
C PRO A 14 -3.52 36.45 -20.40
N ALA A 15 -2.36 35.81 -20.53
CA ALA A 15 -2.20 34.40 -20.15
C ALA A 15 -2.58 34.28 -18.67
N GLY A 16 -3.59 33.46 -18.37
CA GLY A 16 -3.99 33.16 -17.00
C GLY A 16 -2.84 32.50 -16.22
N PRO A 17 -2.90 32.51 -14.88
CA PRO A 17 -1.89 31.85 -14.06
C PRO A 17 -1.80 30.37 -14.44
N PRO A 18 -0.60 29.77 -14.41
CA PRO A 18 -0.44 28.35 -14.70
C PRO A 18 -1.29 27.51 -13.71
N PRO A 19 -1.81 26.34 -14.13
CA PRO A 19 -2.51 25.47 -13.22
C PRO A 19 -1.59 25.11 -12.04
N ALA A 20 -2.10 25.26 -10.82
CA ALA A 20 -1.38 24.85 -9.63
C ALA A 20 -1.05 23.36 -9.74
N SER A 21 0.23 23.02 -9.66
CA SER A 21 0.67 21.63 -9.65
C SER A 21 0.24 21.00 -8.32
N TYR A 22 -0.74 20.11 -8.35
CA TYR A 22 -1.06 19.28 -7.20
C TYR A 22 0.10 18.30 -7.02
N ALA A 23 0.79 18.38 -5.88
CA ALA A 23 1.75 17.36 -5.50
C ALA A 23 0.99 16.03 -5.33
N ALA A 24 1.48 14.98 -6.00
CA ALA A 24 0.96 13.64 -5.76
C ALA A 24 1.24 13.27 -4.28
N PRO A 25 0.33 12.53 -3.62
CA PRO A 25 0.60 11.98 -2.30
C PRO A 25 1.89 11.16 -2.33
N GLU A 26 2.71 11.29 -1.29
CA GLU A 26 3.90 10.45 -1.15
C GLU A 26 3.50 8.97 -1.06
N ALA A 27 4.27 8.10 -1.72
CA ALA A 27 4.02 6.67 -1.67
C ALA A 27 4.23 6.13 -0.24
N PRO A 28 3.42 5.16 0.21
CA PRO A 28 3.64 4.54 1.50
C PRO A 28 5.03 3.91 1.56
N LYS A 29 5.69 4.07 2.71
CA LYS A 29 7.01 3.48 2.94
C LYS A 29 6.90 1.95 2.89
N PRO A 30 7.88 1.25 2.30
CA PRO A 30 7.97 -0.19 2.42
C PRO A 30 8.03 -0.57 3.91
N VAL A 31 7.15 -1.47 4.31
CA VAL A 31 7.18 -2.10 5.63
C VAL A 31 8.29 -3.14 5.63
N ALA A 32 9.11 -3.20 6.68
CA ALA A 32 10.14 -4.22 6.78
C ALA A 32 9.49 -5.58 7.12
N PRO A 33 10.09 -6.73 6.75
CA PRO A 33 9.53 -8.05 7.07
C PRO A 33 9.31 -8.28 8.57
N GLU A 34 10.14 -7.68 9.42
CA GLU A 34 10.00 -7.72 10.88
C GLU A 34 8.82 -6.90 11.42
N ASP A 35 8.31 -5.93 10.65
CA ASP A 35 7.15 -5.11 11.00
C ASP A 35 5.82 -5.71 10.45
N ASP A 36 5.90 -6.82 9.70
CA ASP A 36 4.75 -7.50 9.05
C ASP A 36 4.19 -8.65 9.90
N ILE A 37 4.42 -8.59 11.22
CA ILE A 37 3.91 -9.53 12.20
C ILE A 37 2.99 -8.81 13.18
N PRO A 38 1.85 -9.42 13.56
CA PRO A 38 0.91 -8.80 14.50
C PRO A 38 1.54 -8.60 15.89
N GLU A 39 1.11 -7.55 16.58
CA GLU A 39 1.61 -7.22 17.93
C GLU A 39 0.99 -8.14 18.98
N ALA A 40 1.75 -8.51 20.02
CA ALA A 40 1.29 -9.43 21.07
C ALA A 40 0.06 -8.93 21.86
N ASP A 41 -0.20 -7.62 21.84
CA ASP A 41 -1.32 -6.97 22.54
C ASP A 41 -2.57 -6.79 21.64
N ASP A 42 -2.55 -7.30 20.40
CA ASP A 42 -3.69 -7.18 19.49
C ASP A 42 -4.90 -8.01 20.00
N PRO A 43 -6.11 -7.44 20.04
CA PRO A 43 -7.28 -8.09 20.63
C PRO A 43 -7.83 -9.25 19.79
N ASP A 44 -7.49 -9.30 18.49
CA ASP A 44 -7.78 -10.43 17.61
C ASP A 44 -6.65 -11.46 17.56
N LEU A 45 -5.49 -11.13 18.16
CA LEU A 45 -4.40 -12.07 18.33
C LEU A 45 -4.77 -13.03 19.46
N VAL A 46 -5.13 -14.25 19.07
CA VAL A 46 -5.35 -15.32 20.02
C VAL A 46 -3.99 -15.86 20.47
N ASP A 47 -3.68 -15.79 21.77
CA ASP A 47 -2.53 -16.47 22.42
C ASP A 47 -2.48 -17.99 22.14
N SER A 48 -3.57 -18.51 21.58
CA SER A 48 -3.83 -19.90 21.27
C SER A 48 -3.98 -20.14 19.77
N ALA A 49 -3.30 -19.34 18.92
CA ALA A 49 -2.98 -19.80 17.57
C ALA A 49 -2.25 -21.13 17.77
N LEU A 50 -3.00 -22.24 17.63
CA LEU A 50 -2.58 -23.52 18.19
C LEU A 50 -1.13 -23.75 17.78
N SER A 51 -0.29 -24.23 18.69
CA SER A 51 1.11 -24.57 18.37
C SER A 51 1.09 -25.30 17.03
N GLY A 52 1.99 -25.00 16.08
CA GLY A 52 1.86 -25.51 14.71
C GLY A 52 1.53 -27.00 14.64
N HIS A 53 2.01 -27.77 15.62
CA HIS A 53 1.64 -29.16 15.91
C HIS A 53 0.13 -29.44 16.09
N GLU A 54 -0.54 -28.70 16.97
CA GLU A 54 -1.98 -28.80 17.24
C GLU A 54 -2.82 -28.29 16.05
N LEU A 55 -2.34 -27.28 15.31
CA LEU A 55 -2.94 -26.89 14.02
C LEU A 55 -2.86 -28.04 13.00
N ILE A 56 -1.71 -28.71 12.90
CA ILE A 56 -1.50 -29.83 11.97
C ILE A 56 -2.43 -31.01 12.30
N VAL A 57 -2.57 -31.37 13.58
CA VAL A 57 -3.46 -32.45 14.01
C VAL A 57 -4.93 -32.10 13.72
N ARG A 58 -5.34 -30.87 14.01
CA ARG A 58 -6.73 -30.43 13.90
C ARG A 58 -7.19 -30.18 12.46
N GLU A 59 -6.40 -29.48 11.66
CA GLU A 59 -6.81 -29.04 10.31
C GLU A 59 -6.64 -30.15 9.26
N LEU A 60 -5.57 -30.94 9.37
CA LEU A 60 -5.29 -32.03 8.42
C LEU A 60 -5.77 -33.39 8.93
N GLY A 61 -6.28 -33.48 10.16
CA GLY A 61 -6.64 -34.76 10.80
C GLY A 61 -5.43 -35.68 10.99
N ALA A 62 -4.23 -35.11 11.06
CA ALA A 62 -2.97 -35.84 11.11
C ALA A 62 -2.69 -36.38 12.52
N THR A 63 -1.88 -37.43 12.61
CA THR A 63 -1.34 -37.95 13.87
C THR A 63 0.16 -37.73 13.92
N VAL A 64 0.67 -37.14 14.99
CA VAL A 64 2.12 -36.97 15.16
C VAL A 64 2.70 -38.17 15.91
N VAL A 65 3.77 -38.74 15.35
CA VAL A 65 4.49 -39.86 15.93
C VAL A 65 5.93 -39.40 16.19
N GLU A 66 6.39 -39.59 17.41
CA GLU A 66 7.79 -39.32 17.78
C GLU A 66 8.67 -40.51 17.37
N GLU A 67 9.81 -40.20 16.76
CA GLU A 67 10.84 -41.19 16.44
C GLU A 67 11.82 -41.30 17.61
N TYR A 68 12.12 -42.53 18.03
CA TYR A 68 13.16 -42.82 19.03
C TYR A 68 14.35 -43.49 18.35
N THR A 69 15.56 -42.96 18.59
CA THR A 69 16.80 -43.62 18.18
C THR A 69 17.11 -44.74 19.18
N ASN A 70 17.14 -45.99 18.70
CA ASN A 70 17.54 -47.15 19.49
C ASN A 70 19.06 -47.29 19.46
N GLU A 71 19.72 -46.79 20.50
CA GLU A 71 21.17 -46.96 20.74
C GLU A 71 21.58 -48.42 20.98
#